data_AF-A0A9N7N8N2-F1
#
_entry.id   AF-A0A9N7N8N2-F1
#
_cell.length_a   1.000
_cell.length_b   1.000
_cell.length_c   1.000
_cell.angle_alpha   90.00
_cell.angle_beta   90.00
_cell.angle_gamma   90.00
#
_symmetry.space_group_name_H-M   'P 1'
#
loop_
_entity.id
_entity.type
_entity.pdbx_description
1 polymer ?
#
loop_
_entity_poly.entity_id
_entity_poly.type
_entity_poly.pdbx_seq_one_letter_code
_entity_poly.pdbx_strand_id
1 'polypeptide(L)'
;MMRIHIHPIFLSFALVTLTTILPPPAATSFSCPPPRPPPQPPNLTPEAFHRCLNRRPESSAGISFSTIYAPTINRTSFSSLLNSTAQNLRCLSPSIPKPFLIFTPLHESHVSPAVTCARDLRLDLRVRSGGHDYECLSYISLLSHRPPFVLLDLQHLRHVSVDVATRTAWVQSGATVGELYYHVAEASRGTLAFPAGLYGSVGIGGHITVFLGKRDELLRVMRRSFPELGLDESECAEMTWIESVVFTGGYPNGTKPEYLLTGKPAFVNAFKAKSDFPRGNVPVEGLEQLVDFHRQGFSLLTIWNPFGGVMASAGEEDTPYPHRKVQGMIQYVVSWSDAESLETEAKNMEFMRRVYGTMGRYIPSGGRAREAYVNYKDLDIGRSSTNCDDSNCSCPYLWGPKYYLSNFDRLIRVKAEVDPCNFFRFEQSIPVSMSSERQCLKLI
;
A
#
# COMPACT_ATOMS: atom_id res chain seq x y z
N MET A 1 1.49 21.65 11.51
CA MET A 1 1.68 20.38 10.77
C MET A 1 2.88 19.66 11.36
N MET A 2 2.73 18.38 11.72
CA MET A 2 3.75 17.56 12.36
C MET A 2 4.63 16.83 11.31
N ARG A 3 5.89 16.53 11.62
CA ARG A 3 6.77 15.66 10.81
C ARG A 3 6.83 14.26 11.41
N ILE A 4 7.00 13.22 10.58
CA ILE A 4 7.08 11.84 11.07
C ILE A 4 8.38 11.18 10.63
N HIS A 5 8.95 10.42 11.56
CA HIS A 5 10.01 9.46 11.32
C HIS A 5 9.43 8.04 11.44
N ILE A 6 9.49 7.28 10.35
CA ILE A 6 9.21 5.84 10.37
C ILE A 6 10.49 5.14 10.78
N HIS A 7 10.40 4.15 11.68
CA HIS A 7 11.58 3.45 12.17
C HIS A 7 12.44 2.88 11.00
N PRO A 8 13.79 3.09 11.01
CA PRO A 8 14.67 2.89 9.85
C PRO A 8 14.71 1.47 9.25
N ILE A 9 14.23 0.46 9.97
CA ILE A 9 14.13 -0.91 9.44
C ILE A 9 13.26 -0.94 8.18
N PHE A 10 12.31 -0.01 8.01
CA PHE A 10 11.40 0.05 6.87
C PHE A 10 11.95 0.70 5.61
N LEU A 11 13.01 1.50 5.72
CA LEU A 11 13.66 2.15 4.58
C LEU A 11 14.30 1.13 3.63
N SER A 12 14.51 -0.11 4.10
CA SER A 12 15.01 -1.23 3.29
C SER A 12 13.90 -2.04 2.59
N PHE A 13 12.62 -1.86 2.97
CA PHE A 13 11.50 -2.70 2.47
C PHE A 13 10.46 -1.92 1.66
N ALA A 14 10.29 -0.62 1.94
CA ALA A 14 9.46 0.27 1.14
C ALA A 14 10.38 1.21 0.35
N LEU A 15 10.48 0.98 -0.96
CA LEU A 15 11.32 1.74 -1.89
C LEU A 15 10.79 3.17 -2.16
N VAL A 16 10.33 3.89 -1.12
CA VAL A 16 9.69 5.22 -1.27
C VAL A 16 10.22 6.31 -0.32
N THR A 17 11.17 6.09 0.59
CA THR A 17 11.70 7.20 1.44
C THR A 17 13.22 7.26 1.62
N LEU A 18 14.02 7.01 0.58
CA LEU A 18 15.46 7.34 0.61
C LEU A 18 15.83 8.29 -0.51
N THR A 19 15.51 9.58 -0.35
CA THR A 19 16.12 10.63 -1.19
C THR A 19 16.63 11.87 -0.44
N THR A 20 16.57 11.99 0.90
CA THR A 20 16.97 13.29 1.51
C THR A 20 17.84 13.34 2.78
N ILE A 21 18.17 12.26 3.52
CA ILE A 21 18.82 12.48 4.85
C ILE A 21 20.05 11.61 5.20
N LEU A 22 20.45 10.62 4.41
CA LEU A 22 21.68 9.86 4.72
C LEU A 22 22.70 9.88 3.58
N PRO A 23 23.99 10.15 3.86
CA PRO A 23 25.05 9.94 2.88
C PRO A 23 25.03 8.47 2.43
N PRO A 24 25.38 8.19 1.16
CA PRO A 24 25.39 6.82 0.67
C PRO A 24 26.28 5.96 1.58
N PRO A 25 25.83 4.77 2.01
CA PRO A 25 26.71 3.86 2.73
C PRO A 25 27.95 3.57 1.87
N ALA A 26 29.11 3.51 2.51
CA ALA A 26 30.36 3.17 1.84
C ALA A 26 30.17 1.89 1.01
N ALA A 27 30.65 1.90 -0.24
CA ALA A 27 30.49 0.83 -1.20
C ALA A 27 31.17 -0.47 -0.71
N THR A 28 30.49 -1.22 0.14
CA THR A 28 30.77 -2.65 0.34
C THR A 28 30.13 -3.37 -0.83
N SER A 29 30.96 -4.00 -1.68
CA SER A 29 30.48 -4.82 -2.78
C SER A 29 29.61 -5.96 -2.24
N PHE A 30 28.28 -5.82 -2.34
CA PHE A 30 27.36 -6.91 -2.08
C PHE A 30 27.44 -7.91 -3.23
N SER A 31 28.28 -8.93 -3.09
CA SER A 31 28.30 -10.06 -4.02
C SER A 31 27.08 -10.93 -3.74
N CYS A 32 26.16 -11.05 -4.69
CA CYS A 32 25.10 -12.03 -4.60
C CYS A 32 25.71 -13.43 -4.53
N PRO A 33 25.38 -14.24 -3.51
CA PRO A 33 25.90 -15.60 -3.45
C PRO A 33 25.48 -16.32 -4.74
N PRO A 34 26.40 -17.07 -5.39
CA PRO A 34 26.07 -17.76 -6.63
C PRO A 34 24.85 -18.67 -6.40
N PRO A 35 23.99 -18.88 -7.43
CA PRO A 35 22.92 -19.85 -7.34
C PRO A 35 23.53 -21.21 -7.05
N ARG A 36 23.56 -21.64 -5.78
CA ARG A 36 24.08 -22.97 -5.43
C ARG A 36 23.19 -24.00 -6.14
N PRO A 37 23.76 -25.06 -6.77
CA PRO A 37 22.99 -26.16 -7.35
C PRO A 37 21.99 -26.69 -6.32
N PRO A 38 20.82 -27.22 -6.70
CA PRO A 38 19.82 -27.65 -5.72
C PRO A 38 20.47 -28.67 -4.78
N PRO A 39 20.74 -28.33 -3.51
CA PRO A 39 20.82 -29.38 -2.51
C PRO A 39 19.40 -29.97 -2.47
N GLN A 40 19.24 -31.23 -2.05
CA GLN A 40 17.91 -31.70 -1.63
C GLN A 40 17.26 -30.58 -0.81
N PRO A 41 16.00 -30.18 -1.10
CA PRO A 41 15.37 -29.10 -0.35
C PRO A 41 15.56 -29.45 1.12
N PRO A 42 16.23 -28.60 1.93
CA PRO A 42 16.26 -28.87 3.36
C PRO A 42 14.81 -29.07 3.76
N ASN A 43 14.48 -30.13 4.52
CA ASN A 43 13.11 -30.36 4.98
C ASN A 43 12.57 -29.03 5.50
N LEU A 44 11.75 -28.37 4.68
CA LEU A 44 11.41 -26.98 4.87
C LEU A 44 10.29 -27.00 5.88
N THR A 45 10.65 -26.85 7.15
CA THR A 45 9.71 -26.88 8.26
C THR A 45 9.75 -25.58 9.04
N PRO A 46 8.66 -25.21 9.73
CA PRO A 46 8.66 -24.08 10.65
C PRO A 46 9.80 -24.15 11.70
N GLU A 47 10.19 -25.34 12.15
CA GLU A 47 11.30 -25.56 13.09
C GLU A 47 12.67 -25.28 12.45
N ALA A 48 12.83 -25.53 11.15
CA ALA A 48 14.03 -25.14 10.41
C ALA A 48 14.16 -23.61 10.34
N PHE A 49 13.05 -22.90 10.09
CA PHE A 49 13.01 -21.44 10.11
C PHE A 49 13.32 -20.89 11.52
N HIS A 50 12.68 -21.43 12.55
CA HIS A 50 12.92 -21.05 13.95
C HIS A 50 14.37 -21.28 14.41
N ARG A 51 14.96 -22.43 14.07
CA ARG A 51 16.37 -22.70 14.35
C ARG A 51 17.26 -21.68 13.65
N CYS A 52 16.93 -21.29 12.41
CA CYS A 52 17.67 -20.25 11.72
C CYS A 52 17.58 -18.91 12.44
N LEU A 53 16.39 -18.48 12.87
CA LEU A 53 16.19 -17.21 13.59
C LEU A 53 17.08 -17.09 14.82
N ASN A 54 17.40 -18.22 15.46
CA ASN A 54 18.20 -18.29 16.68
C ASN A 54 19.69 -18.63 16.46
N ARG A 55 20.19 -18.69 15.21
CA ARG A 55 21.60 -19.02 14.93
C ARG A 55 22.60 -17.98 15.40
N ARG A 56 22.20 -16.70 15.46
CA ARG A 56 23.02 -15.57 15.93
C ARG A 56 22.13 -14.64 16.74
N PRO A 57 21.91 -14.91 18.03
CA PRO A 57 21.12 -14.01 18.86
C PRO A 57 21.84 -12.66 18.95
N GLU A 58 21.27 -11.62 18.33
CA GLU A 58 21.66 -10.23 18.62
C GLU A 58 21.15 -9.81 20.02
N SER A 59 20.18 -10.54 20.59
CA SER A 59 19.60 -10.36 21.92
C SER A 59 19.90 -11.54 22.85
N SER A 60 20.04 -11.27 24.16
CA SER A 60 20.26 -12.30 25.19
C SER A 60 19.07 -13.27 25.37
N ALA A 61 17.86 -12.86 24.96
CA ALA A 61 16.69 -13.71 24.86
C ALA A 61 16.49 -14.15 23.41
N GLY A 62 16.43 -15.45 23.15
CA GLY A 62 16.13 -16.00 21.81
C GLY A 62 14.71 -15.69 21.36
N ILE A 63 14.44 -15.88 20.07
CA ILE A 63 13.12 -15.69 19.45
C ILE A 63 12.25 -16.92 19.76
N SER A 64 11.12 -16.72 20.44
CA SER A 64 10.18 -17.79 20.81
C SER A 64 9.50 -18.42 19.58
N PHE A 65 9.33 -19.74 19.59
CA PHE A 65 8.57 -20.47 18.56
C PHE A 65 7.10 -20.05 18.49
N SER A 66 6.53 -19.53 19.58
CA SER A 66 5.14 -19.05 19.65
C SER A 66 4.84 -17.87 18.72
N THR A 67 5.87 -17.24 18.14
CA THR A 67 5.75 -16.16 17.14
C THR A 67 5.64 -16.66 15.70
N ILE A 68 5.65 -17.99 15.50
CA ILE A 68 5.54 -18.64 14.19
C ILE A 68 4.21 -19.38 14.10
N TYR A 69 3.48 -19.11 13.02
CA TYR A 69 2.19 -19.73 12.71
C TYR A 69 2.29 -20.43 11.36
N ALA A 70 1.91 -21.69 11.30
CA ALA A 70 1.90 -22.46 10.06
C ALA A 70 0.67 -23.39 10.00
N PRO A 71 0.17 -23.72 8.80
CA PRO A 71 -0.94 -24.66 8.64
C PRO A 71 -0.65 -26.03 9.26
N THR A 72 0.62 -26.44 9.29
CA THR A 72 1.11 -27.72 9.83
C THR A 72 1.24 -27.74 11.36
N ILE A 73 1.28 -26.56 12.01
CA ILE A 73 1.36 -26.45 13.49
C ILE A 73 -0.05 -26.30 14.07
N ASN A 74 -0.77 -25.25 13.65
CA ASN A 74 -2.11 -24.94 14.10
C ASN A 74 -2.86 -24.16 13.01
N ARG A 75 -3.70 -24.89 12.27
CA ARG A 75 -4.48 -24.33 11.15
C ARG A 75 -5.43 -23.21 11.59
N THR A 76 -6.06 -23.33 12.76
CA THR A 76 -7.03 -22.34 13.24
C THR A 76 -6.36 -21.00 13.57
N SER A 77 -5.27 -21.03 14.33
CA SER A 77 -4.51 -19.81 14.67
C SER A 77 -3.88 -19.18 13.43
N PHE A 78 -3.34 -20.00 12.51
CA PHE A 78 -2.80 -19.53 11.23
C PHE A 78 -3.88 -18.80 10.40
N SER A 79 -5.04 -19.42 10.19
CA SER A 79 -6.12 -18.81 9.40
C SER A 79 -6.68 -17.56 10.06
N SER A 80 -6.86 -17.58 11.38
CA SER A 80 -7.32 -16.41 12.14
C SER A 80 -6.36 -15.23 11.98
N LEU A 81 -5.05 -15.47 12.11
CA LEU A 81 -4.03 -14.45 11.94
C LEU A 81 -3.95 -13.92 10.52
N LEU A 82 -3.96 -14.81 9.52
CA LEU A 82 -3.96 -14.43 8.12
C LEU A 82 -5.16 -13.54 7.77
N ASN A 83 -6.34 -13.87 8.28
CA ASN A 83 -7.56 -13.13 7.99
C ASN A 83 -7.69 -11.83 8.80
N SER A 84 -7.04 -11.74 9.96
CA SER A 84 -7.23 -10.64 10.94
C SER A 84 -7.03 -9.23 10.40
N THR A 85 -6.16 -9.06 9.39
CA THR A 85 -5.80 -7.79 8.75
C THR A 85 -5.92 -7.84 7.23
N ALA A 86 -6.50 -8.90 6.65
CA ALA A 86 -6.74 -8.97 5.21
C ALA A 86 -7.96 -8.12 4.83
N GLN A 87 -7.73 -6.96 4.21
CA GLN A 87 -8.78 -5.96 3.99
C GLN A 87 -9.58 -6.19 2.71
N ASN A 88 -8.97 -6.79 1.69
CA ASN A 88 -9.66 -7.18 0.47
C ASN A 88 -9.98 -8.68 0.54
N LEU A 89 -11.27 -9.00 0.74
CA LEU A 89 -11.75 -10.37 0.96
C LEU A 89 -11.56 -11.26 -0.27
N ARG A 90 -11.47 -10.69 -1.47
CA ARG A 90 -11.20 -11.41 -2.74
C ARG A 90 -9.99 -12.33 -2.65
N CYS A 91 -8.99 -11.95 -1.87
CA CYS A 91 -7.71 -12.66 -1.79
C CYS A 91 -7.67 -13.76 -0.71
N LEU A 92 -8.76 -13.90 0.06
CA LEU A 92 -8.91 -14.97 1.03
C LEU A 92 -9.47 -16.25 0.41
N SER A 93 -9.91 -16.20 -0.86
CA SER A 93 -10.39 -17.37 -1.60
C SER A 93 -9.45 -18.58 -1.47
N PRO A 94 -9.98 -19.81 -1.29
CA PRO A 94 -9.16 -21.02 -1.15
C PRO A 94 -8.22 -21.29 -2.34
N SER A 95 -8.53 -20.78 -3.54
CA SER A 95 -7.72 -20.94 -4.75
C SER A 95 -6.42 -20.12 -4.74
N ILE A 96 -6.32 -19.11 -3.87
CA ILE A 96 -5.15 -18.23 -3.80
C ILE A 96 -4.07 -18.86 -2.92
N PRO A 97 -2.81 -18.99 -3.39
CA PRO A 97 -1.71 -19.52 -2.60
C PRO A 97 -1.52 -18.80 -1.27
N LYS A 98 -1.36 -19.59 -0.20
CA LYS A 98 -1.20 -19.11 1.18
C LYS A 98 0.28 -19.15 1.59
N PRO A 99 0.70 -18.34 2.58
CA PRO A 99 2.08 -18.36 3.06
C PRO A 99 2.44 -19.74 3.61
N PHE A 100 3.71 -20.11 3.46
CA PHE A 100 4.28 -21.30 4.10
C PHE A 100 4.19 -21.21 5.63
N LEU A 101 4.54 -20.04 6.17
CA LEU A 101 4.32 -19.66 7.57
C LEU A 101 4.15 -18.15 7.69
N ILE A 102 3.59 -17.71 8.80
CA ILE A 102 3.52 -16.32 9.26
C ILE A 102 4.47 -16.17 10.45
N PHE A 103 5.28 -15.13 10.44
CA PHE A 103 6.15 -14.75 11.55
C PHE A 103 5.76 -13.37 12.07
N THR A 104 5.49 -13.27 13.37
CA THR A 104 5.10 -12.02 14.05
C THR A 104 6.20 -11.52 14.99
N PRO A 105 7.14 -10.67 14.52
CA PRO A 105 8.20 -10.13 15.38
C PRO A 105 7.61 -9.30 16.53
N LEU A 106 8.09 -9.55 17.74
CA LEU A 106 7.73 -8.81 18.96
C LEU A 106 8.69 -7.65 19.26
N HIS A 107 9.88 -7.69 18.66
CA HIS A 107 10.90 -6.66 18.79
C HIS A 107 11.54 -6.42 17.43
N GLU A 108 12.02 -5.21 17.21
CA GLU A 108 12.65 -4.77 15.97
C GLU A 108 13.85 -5.63 15.55
N SER A 109 14.65 -6.07 16.55
CA SER A 109 15.79 -6.97 16.32
C SER A 109 15.38 -8.33 15.74
N HIS A 110 14.11 -8.72 15.76
CA HIS A 110 13.65 -9.97 15.16
C HIS A 110 13.50 -9.89 13.63
N VAL A 111 13.44 -8.69 13.06
CA VAL A 111 13.20 -8.49 11.62
C VAL A 111 14.43 -8.90 10.79
N SER A 112 15.62 -8.46 11.18
CA SER A 112 16.87 -8.77 10.45
C SER A 112 17.15 -10.30 10.37
N PRO A 113 17.04 -11.08 11.47
CA PRO A 113 17.11 -12.53 11.41
C PRO A 113 16.06 -13.15 10.48
N ALA A 114 14.82 -12.67 10.48
CA ALA A 114 13.76 -13.20 9.61
C ALA A 114 14.11 -13.05 8.12
N VAL A 115 14.66 -11.89 7.74
CA VAL A 115 15.08 -11.58 6.37
C VAL A 115 16.26 -12.45 5.96
N THR A 116 17.26 -12.52 6.83
CA THR A 116 18.45 -13.35 6.64
C THR A 116 18.07 -14.82 6.49
N CYS A 117 17.16 -15.32 7.32
CA CYS A 117 16.72 -16.70 7.30
C CYS A 117 15.83 -17.02 6.11
N ALA A 118 14.94 -16.11 5.69
CA ALA A 118 14.18 -16.29 4.46
C ALA A 118 15.14 -16.41 3.27
N ARG A 119 16.14 -15.54 3.16
CA ARG A 119 17.18 -15.63 2.12
C ARG A 119 17.96 -16.94 2.20
N ASP A 120 18.50 -17.28 3.35
CA ASP A 120 19.39 -18.42 3.54
C ASP A 120 18.66 -19.77 3.33
N LEU A 121 17.36 -19.82 3.63
CA LEU A 121 16.48 -20.97 3.41
C LEU A 121 15.77 -20.94 2.05
N ARG A 122 16.08 -19.96 1.18
CA ARG A 122 15.48 -19.77 -0.15
C ARG A 122 13.94 -19.66 -0.12
N LEU A 123 13.43 -18.92 0.84
CA LEU A 123 12.03 -18.53 0.94
C LEU A 123 11.86 -17.14 0.34
N ASP A 124 10.77 -16.95 -0.39
CA ASP A 124 10.30 -15.60 -0.72
C ASP A 124 9.78 -14.91 0.54
N LEU A 125 9.75 -13.57 0.56
CA LEU A 125 9.29 -12.79 1.69
C LEU A 125 8.18 -11.84 1.26
N ARG A 126 7.04 -11.88 1.95
CA ARG A 126 5.99 -10.86 1.90
C ARG A 126 5.93 -10.16 3.24
N VAL A 127 5.75 -8.85 3.23
CA VAL A 127 5.70 -8.02 4.43
C VAL A 127 4.33 -7.40 4.56
N ARG A 128 3.73 -7.50 5.74
CA ARG A 128 2.40 -6.95 6.02
C ARG A 128 2.39 -6.11 7.29
N SER A 129 1.83 -4.90 7.14
CA SER A 129 1.39 -4.02 8.22
C SER A 129 -0.14 -4.10 8.36
N GLY A 130 -0.88 -3.05 7.99
CA GLY A 130 -2.36 -3.04 8.05
C GLY A 130 -3.11 -3.84 6.98
N GLY A 131 -2.40 -4.47 6.02
CA GLY A 131 -3.00 -5.38 5.03
C GLY A 131 -3.96 -4.75 3.99
N HIS A 132 -3.84 -3.44 3.74
CA HIS A 132 -4.64 -2.65 2.78
C HIS A 132 -4.18 -2.73 1.32
N ASP A 133 -3.34 -3.70 0.96
CA ASP A 133 -2.88 -3.84 -0.43
C ASP A 133 -4.06 -4.23 -1.34
N TYR A 134 -4.39 -3.41 -2.34
CA TYR A 134 -5.57 -3.60 -3.20
C TYR A 134 -5.52 -4.88 -4.05
N GLU A 135 -4.31 -5.37 -4.31
CA GLU A 135 -4.04 -6.64 -4.99
C GLU A 135 -3.49 -7.69 -4.03
N CYS A 136 -3.53 -7.40 -2.72
CA CYS A 136 -3.22 -8.30 -1.62
C CYS A 136 -1.76 -8.77 -1.57
N LEU A 137 -0.87 -8.09 -2.30
CA LEU A 137 0.51 -8.53 -2.50
C LEU A 137 1.35 -8.49 -1.21
N SER A 138 0.81 -7.98 -0.11
CA SER A 138 1.43 -8.09 1.22
C SER A 138 1.22 -9.45 1.89
N TYR A 139 0.26 -10.28 1.46
CA TYR A 139 -0.04 -11.58 2.08
C TYR A 139 -0.38 -12.72 1.10
N ILE A 140 -0.31 -12.47 -0.21
CA ILE A 140 -0.41 -13.50 -1.26
C ILE A 140 0.81 -13.44 -2.18
N SER A 141 1.05 -14.52 -2.92
CA SER A 141 1.99 -14.53 -4.03
C SER A 141 1.38 -15.24 -5.23
N LEU A 142 1.41 -14.60 -6.40
CA LEU A 142 0.91 -15.14 -7.66
C LEU A 142 2.04 -15.68 -8.55
N LEU A 143 3.29 -15.59 -8.08
CA LEU A 143 4.47 -16.08 -8.80
C LEU A 143 4.64 -17.60 -8.58
N SER A 144 3.92 -18.41 -9.36
CA SER A 144 3.85 -19.88 -9.18
C SER A 144 5.17 -20.63 -9.42
N HIS A 145 6.11 -20.06 -10.16
CA HIS A 145 7.44 -20.63 -10.41
C HIS A 145 8.45 -20.36 -9.27
N ARG A 146 8.03 -19.66 -8.22
CA ARG A 146 8.90 -19.25 -7.10
C ARG A 146 8.81 -20.17 -5.89
N PRO A 147 9.80 -20.11 -4.98
CA PRO A 147 9.73 -20.83 -3.72
C PRO A 147 8.52 -20.43 -2.87
N PRO A 148 8.13 -21.26 -1.89
CA PRO A 148 7.18 -20.86 -0.85
C PRO A 148 7.64 -19.57 -0.16
N PHE A 149 6.68 -18.78 0.33
CA PHE A 149 6.97 -17.49 0.96
C PHE A 149 6.62 -17.45 2.44
N VAL A 150 7.40 -16.68 3.19
CA VAL A 150 7.12 -16.29 4.57
C VAL A 150 6.37 -14.98 4.57
N LEU A 151 5.32 -14.90 5.38
CA LEU A 151 4.66 -13.63 5.70
C LEU A 151 5.27 -13.04 6.98
N LEU A 152 6.01 -11.94 6.85
CA LEU A 152 6.47 -11.12 7.97
C LEU A 152 5.36 -10.14 8.35
N ASP A 153 4.65 -10.42 9.45
CA ASP A 153 3.49 -9.65 9.90
C ASP A 153 3.84 -8.78 11.11
N LEU A 154 3.77 -7.47 10.93
CA LEU A 154 4.37 -6.50 11.84
C LEU A 154 3.41 -5.96 12.89
N GLN A 155 2.23 -6.55 13.04
CA GLN A 155 1.16 -6.04 13.91
C GLN A 155 1.55 -5.78 15.38
N HIS A 156 2.65 -6.36 15.86
CA HIS A 156 3.15 -6.12 17.23
C HIS A 156 4.17 -4.97 17.32
N LEU A 157 4.75 -4.53 16.20
CA LEU A 157 5.66 -3.38 16.13
C LEU A 157 4.87 -2.12 15.82
N ARG A 158 4.10 -1.62 16.79
CA ARG A 158 3.11 -0.55 16.61
C ARG A 158 3.22 0.63 17.59
N HIS A 159 4.37 0.78 18.23
CA HIS A 159 4.60 1.89 19.15
C HIS A 159 4.58 3.25 18.41
N VAL A 160 3.96 4.25 19.05
CA VAL A 160 3.88 5.64 18.58
C VAL A 160 4.40 6.55 19.69
N SER A 161 5.39 7.37 19.39
CA SER A 161 5.92 8.39 20.30
C SER A 161 5.79 9.76 19.66
N VAL A 162 5.15 10.71 20.35
CA VAL A 162 4.89 12.07 19.85
C VAL A 162 5.65 13.09 20.69
N ASP A 163 6.43 13.94 20.03
CA ASP A 163 7.05 15.12 20.60
C ASP A 163 6.35 16.38 20.08
N VAL A 164 5.53 16.96 20.96
CA VAL A 164 4.72 18.15 20.67
C VAL A 164 5.60 19.40 20.51
N ALA A 165 6.71 19.49 21.26
CA ALA A 165 7.62 20.63 21.23
C ALA A 165 8.34 20.74 19.88
N THR A 166 8.88 19.63 19.39
CA THR A 166 9.54 19.61 18.06
C THR A 166 8.56 19.37 16.91
N ARG A 167 7.28 19.08 17.22
CA ARG A 167 6.25 18.67 16.24
C ARG A 167 6.73 17.49 15.40
N THR A 168 7.27 16.47 16.08
CA THR A 168 7.71 15.22 15.45
C THR A 168 7.02 14.01 16.08
N ALA A 169 6.93 12.90 15.35
CA ALA A 169 6.59 11.62 15.93
C ALA A 169 7.42 10.48 15.34
N TRP A 170 7.76 9.52 16.20
CA TRP A 170 8.34 8.23 15.84
C TRP A 170 7.26 7.17 15.82
N VAL A 171 7.15 6.46 14.70
CA VAL A 171 6.06 5.49 14.53
C VAL A 171 6.59 4.19 13.95
N GLN A 172 6.31 3.09 14.64
CA GLN A 172 6.65 1.76 14.14
C GLN A 172 5.66 1.33 13.05
N SER A 173 6.14 0.53 12.12
CA SER A 173 5.49 0.19 10.86
C SER A 173 4.23 -0.67 10.98
N GLY A 174 4.03 -1.35 12.11
CA GLY A 174 2.83 -2.10 12.42
C GLY A 174 1.68 -1.23 12.89
N ALA A 175 1.93 0.03 13.26
CA ALA A 175 0.89 0.96 13.64
C ALA A 175 0.04 1.36 12.43
N THR A 176 -1.23 1.59 12.70
CA THR A 176 -2.19 2.13 11.75
C THR A 176 -2.21 3.66 11.80
N VAL A 177 -2.73 4.28 10.74
CA VAL A 177 -2.89 5.73 10.64
C VAL A 177 -3.85 6.24 11.73
N GLY A 178 -4.85 5.45 12.11
CA GLY A 178 -5.77 5.74 13.21
C GLY A 178 -5.08 5.80 14.57
N GLU A 179 -4.21 4.82 14.89
CA GLU A 179 -3.39 4.85 16.10
C GLU A 179 -2.49 6.11 16.14
N LEU A 180 -1.85 6.43 15.01
CA LEU A 180 -1.07 7.67 14.88
C LEU A 180 -1.93 8.91 15.14
N TYR A 181 -3.09 9.02 14.49
CA TYR A 181 -3.97 10.18 14.65
C TYR A 181 -4.44 10.34 16.09
N TYR A 182 -4.83 9.25 16.74
CA TYR A 182 -5.23 9.25 18.14
C TYR A 182 -4.11 9.80 19.02
N HIS A 183 -2.89 9.25 18.93
CA HIS A 183 -1.77 9.68 19.77
C HIS A 183 -1.33 11.13 19.50
N VAL A 184 -1.41 11.60 18.26
CA VAL A 184 -1.13 13.02 17.93
C VAL A 184 -2.17 13.94 18.54
N ALA A 185 -3.45 13.62 18.40
CA ALA A 185 -4.53 14.40 18.97
C ALA A 185 -4.46 14.42 20.50
N GLU A 186 -4.22 13.26 21.12
CA GLU A 186 -4.10 13.10 22.57
C GLU A 186 -2.93 13.90 23.13
N ALA A 187 -1.71 13.68 22.63
CA ALA A 187 -0.49 14.34 23.13
C ALA A 187 -0.56 15.87 22.98
N SER A 188 -1.17 16.36 21.90
CA SER A 188 -1.26 17.79 21.59
C SER A 188 -2.54 18.47 22.10
N ARG A 189 -3.42 17.76 22.81
CA ARG A 189 -4.75 18.25 23.21
C ARG A 189 -5.56 18.80 22.01
N GLY A 190 -5.47 18.12 20.87
CA GLY A 190 -6.18 18.43 19.63
C GLY A 190 -5.60 19.58 18.81
N THR A 191 -4.41 20.10 19.16
CA THR A 191 -3.81 21.26 18.46
C THR A 191 -2.92 20.88 17.28
N LEU A 192 -2.49 19.62 17.19
CA LEU A 192 -1.70 19.09 16.07
C LEU A 192 -2.48 18.06 15.27
N ALA A 193 -2.10 17.93 14.01
CA ALA A 193 -2.63 16.98 13.04
C ALA A 193 -1.50 16.44 12.15
N PHE A 194 -1.74 15.29 11.53
CA PHE A 194 -0.84 14.70 10.54
C PHE A 194 -1.58 14.40 9.23
N PRO A 195 -1.03 14.78 8.05
CA PRO A 195 -1.69 14.56 6.75
C PRO A 195 -1.39 13.16 6.19
N ALA A 196 -2.10 12.12 6.66
CA ALA A 196 -2.05 10.75 6.11
C ALA A 196 -3.40 10.36 5.47
N GLY A 197 -3.77 9.07 5.40
CA GLY A 197 -4.99 8.59 4.73
C GLY A 197 -6.30 8.84 5.50
N LEU A 198 -7.45 8.66 4.84
CA LEU A 198 -8.79 8.76 5.47
C LEU A 198 -9.14 7.52 6.30
N TYR A 199 -8.80 6.32 5.82
CA TYR A 199 -9.17 5.08 6.49
C TYR A 199 -8.21 4.76 7.65
N GLY A 200 -8.75 4.74 8.87
CA GLY A 200 -7.97 4.60 10.10
C GLY A 200 -7.14 3.32 10.20
N SER A 201 -7.59 2.19 9.63
CA SER A 201 -6.88 0.91 9.70
C SER A 201 -5.75 0.73 8.67
N VAL A 202 -5.52 1.72 7.80
CA VAL A 202 -4.39 1.71 6.86
C VAL A 202 -3.08 1.76 7.65
N GLY A 203 -2.12 0.88 7.35
CA GLY A 203 -0.75 1.03 7.87
C GLY A 203 -0.13 2.34 7.37
N ILE A 204 0.90 2.88 8.01
CA ILE A 204 1.42 4.27 7.84
C ILE A 204 1.97 4.67 6.43
N GLY A 205 1.54 4.04 5.33
CA GLY A 205 2.02 4.27 3.96
C GLY A 205 1.10 5.02 2.97
N GLY A 206 -0.03 5.63 3.37
CA GLY A 206 -0.99 6.28 2.43
C GLY A 206 -1.54 7.64 2.90
N HIS A 207 -1.92 8.52 1.96
CA HIS A 207 -2.23 9.96 2.17
C HIS A 207 -3.54 10.42 1.48
N ILE A 208 -4.40 11.17 2.21
CA ILE A 208 -5.48 12.07 1.74
C ILE A 208 -5.77 13.11 2.84
N THR A 209 -5.75 14.41 2.53
CA THR A 209 -6.06 15.47 3.52
C THR A 209 -7.49 15.98 3.42
N VAL A 210 -8.09 16.31 4.56
CA VAL A 210 -9.37 17.03 4.68
C VAL A 210 -9.15 18.54 4.90
N PHE A 211 -10.17 19.37 4.66
CA PHE A 211 -10.14 20.79 5.00
C PHE A 211 -10.14 20.97 6.52
N LEU A 212 -9.15 21.71 7.05
CA LEU A 212 -8.95 21.95 8.48
C LEU A 212 -9.16 23.43 8.83
N GLY A 213 -10.37 23.93 8.60
CA GLY A 213 -10.76 25.31 8.90
C GLY A 213 -12.11 25.39 9.62
N LYS A 214 -12.45 26.59 10.09
CA LYS A 214 -13.75 26.83 10.74
C LYS A 214 -14.87 26.92 9.71
N ARG A 215 -16.11 26.68 10.15
CA ARG A 215 -17.30 26.75 9.30
C ARG A 215 -17.44 28.09 8.56
N ASP A 216 -17.25 29.22 9.25
CA ASP A 216 -17.42 30.53 8.62
C ASP A 216 -16.39 30.77 7.50
N GLU A 217 -15.19 30.20 7.65
CA GLU A 217 -14.17 30.23 6.62
C GLU A 217 -14.58 29.36 5.42
N LEU A 218 -15.08 28.15 5.67
CA LEU A 218 -15.60 27.27 4.63
C LEU A 218 -16.73 27.95 3.84
N LEU A 219 -17.74 28.49 4.53
CA LEU A 219 -18.86 29.19 3.90
C LEU A 219 -18.39 30.38 3.06
N ARG A 220 -17.42 31.16 3.54
CA ARG A 220 -16.84 32.27 2.79
C ARG A 220 -16.11 31.79 1.52
N VAL A 221 -15.36 30.69 1.60
CA VAL A 221 -14.68 30.10 0.44
C VAL A 221 -15.70 29.55 -0.55
N MET A 222 -16.68 28.78 -0.09
CA MET A 222 -17.70 28.17 -0.94
C MET A 222 -18.57 29.22 -1.64
N ARG A 223 -19.04 30.25 -0.94
CA ARG A 223 -19.81 31.35 -1.57
C ARG A 223 -19.01 32.13 -2.62
N ARG A 224 -17.69 32.22 -2.46
CA ARG A 224 -16.82 32.95 -3.39
C ARG A 224 -16.41 32.11 -4.59
N SER A 225 -16.07 30.85 -4.36
CA SER A 225 -15.45 29.97 -5.36
C SER A 225 -16.44 29.04 -6.04
N PHE A 226 -17.53 28.68 -5.35
CA PHE A 226 -18.56 27.74 -5.82
C PHE A 226 -19.97 28.17 -5.38
N PRO A 227 -20.40 29.42 -5.67
CA PRO A 227 -21.71 29.93 -5.26
C PRO A 227 -22.88 29.05 -5.73
N GLU A 228 -22.72 28.37 -6.86
CA GLU A 228 -23.69 27.45 -7.44
C GLU A 228 -24.00 26.22 -6.58
N LEU A 229 -23.10 25.83 -5.68
CA LEU A 229 -23.32 24.70 -4.77
C LEU A 229 -24.24 25.06 -3.59
N GLY A 230 -24.46 26.36 -3.34
CA GLY A 230 -25.47 26.81 -2.38
C GLY A 230 -25.27 26.35 -0.93
N LEU A 231 -24.05 25.96 -0.52
CA LEU A 231 -23.76 25.40 0.80
C LEU A 231 -24.32 26.30 1.93
N ASP A 232 -25.18 25.73 2.75
CA ASP A 232 -25.82 26.39 3.88
C ASP A 232 -25.12 26.08 5.21
N GLU A 233 -25.28 26.98 6.18
CA GLU A 233 -24.73 26.81 7.53
C GLU A 233 -25.29 25.57 8.24
N SER A 234 -26.56 25.24 7.99
CA SER A 234 -27.23 24.06 8.57
C SER A 234 -26.67 22.72 8.07
N GLU A 235 -25.94 22.73 6.96
CA GLU A 235 -25.29 21.53 6.40
C GLU A 235 -23.88 21.31 6.96
N CYS A 236 -23.39 22.24 7.79
CA CYS A 236 -22.06 22.18 8.38
C CYS A 236 -22.10 21.60 9.81
N ALA A 237 -21.23 20.63 10.09
CA ALA A 237 -20.97 20.14 11.43
C ALA A 237 -19.54 20.49 11.87
N GLU A 238 -19.41 21.32 12.90
CA GLU A 238 -18.10 21.59 13.52
C GLU A 238 -17.75 20.49 14.52
N MET A 239 -16.52 20.00 14.44
CA MET A 239 -15.98 18.97 15.32
C MET A 239 -14.47 19.12 15.42
N THR A 240 -13.85 18.47 16.40
CA THR A 240 -12.39 18.41 16.50
C THR A 240 -11.78 17.66 15.32
N TRP A 241 -10.49 17.87 15.07
CA TRP A 241 -9.80 17.15 13.98
C TRP A 241 -9.92 15.63 14.12
N ILE A 242 -9.76 15.09 15.33
CA ILE A 242 -9.83 13.64 15.54
C ILE A 242 -11.25 13.07 15.37
N GLU A 243 -12.28 13.84 15.71
CA GLU A 243 -13.67 13.47 15.41
C GLU A 243 -13.92 13.48 13.90
N SER A 244 -13.34 14.45 13.18
CA SER A 244 -13.43 14.50 11.71
C SER A 244 -12.77 13.29 11.05
N VAL A 245 -11.70 12.75 11.64
CA VAL A 245 -11.05 11.51 11.19
C VAL A 245 -12.00 10.32 11.34
N VAL A 246 -12.70 10.22 12.47
CA VAL A 246 -13.69 9.14 12.69
C VAL A 246 -14.86 9.28 11.72
N PHE A 247 -15.36 10.50 11.52
CA PHE A 247 -16.46 10.78 10.60
C PHE A 247 -16.08 10.43 9.15
N THR A 248 -14.97 10.97 8.65
CA THR A 248 -14.52 10.76 7.26
C THR A 248 -13.99 9.35 6.99
N GLY A 249 -13.56 8.63 8.03
CA GLY A 249 -13.19 7.21 7.96
C GLY A 249 -14.37 6.26 7.73
N GLY A 250 -15.62 6.76 7.76
CA GLY A 250 -16.82 5.97 7.52
C GLY A 250 -17.27 5.13 8.73
N TYR A 251 -16.81 5.47 9.93
CA TYR A 251 -17.25 4.80 11.16
C TYR A 251 -18.69 5.18 11.51
N PRO A 252 -19.46 4.31 12.20
CA PRO A 252 -20.82 4.64 12.62
C PRO A 252 -20.89 5.91 13.47
N ASN A 253 -21.98 6.67 13.33
CA ASN A 253 -22.17 7.89 14.11
C ASN A 253 -22.13 7.60 15.62
N GLY A 254 -21.46 8.47 16.39
CA GLY A 254 -21.22 8.27 17.83
C GLY A 254 -20.03 7.38 18.18
N THR A 255 -19.31 6.82 17.19
CA THR A 255 -18.02 6.15 17.43
C THR A 255 -17.03 7.14 18.06
N LYS A 256 -16.39 6.75 19.15
CA LYS A 256 -15.41 7.59 19.83
C LYS A 256 -14.00 7.44 19.23
N PRO A 257 -13.15 8.49 19.28
CA PRO A 257 -11.77 8.44 18.81
C PRO A 257 -10.93 7.25 19.30
N GLU A 258 -11.16 6.76 20.53
CA GLU A 258 -10.44 5.62 21.11
C GLU A 258 -10.60 4.34 20.28
N TYR A 259 -11.68 4.23 19.48
CA TYR A 259 -11.86 3.11 18.58
C TYR A 259 -10.73 2.96 17.56
N LEU A 260 -10.08 4.07 17.17
CA LEU A 260 -8.95 4.07 16.25
C LEU A 260 -7.77 3.23 16.78
N LEU A 261 -7.63 3.09 18.11
CA LEU A 261 -6.60 2.25 18.74
C LEU A 261 -6.81 0.75 18.53
N THR A 262 -7.99 0.33 18.07
CA THR A 262 -8.24 -1.07 17.71
C THR A 262 -7.56 -1.46 16.40
N GLY A 263 -7.17 -0.48 15.58
CA GLY A 263 -6.63 -0.69 14.23
C GLY A 263 -7.61 -1.37 13.27
N LYS A 264 -8.91 -1.40 13.59
CA LYS A 264 -9.94 -2.07 12.77
C LYS A 264 -10.60 -1.12 11.76
N PRO A 265 -10.87 -1.61 10.53
CA PRO A 265 -11.61 -0.83 9.53
C PRO A 265 -13.06 -0.66 9.96
N ALA A 266 -13.74 0.35 9.40
CA ALA A 266 -15.19 0.48 9.56
C ALA A 266 -15.97 -0.65 8.85
N PHE A 267 -15.43 -1.18 7.76
CA PHE A 267 -16.01 -2.27 6.98
C PHE A 267 -14.94 -3.01 6.17
N VAL A 268 -15.25 -4.23 5.72
CA VAL A 268 -14.43 -5.01 4.78
C VAL A 268 -15.33 -5.56 3.68
N ASN A 269 -14.79 -5.68 2.47
CA ASN A 269 -15.50 -6.21 1.31
C ASN A 269 -14.50 -6.86 0.33
N ALA A 270 -15.03 -7.59 -0.65
CA ALA A 270 -14.26 -7.90 -1.85
C ALA A 270 -14.38 -6.74 -2.83
N PHE A 271 -13.26 -6.31 -3.41
CA PHE A 271 -13.28 -5.21 -4.36
C PHE A 271 -12.17 -5.28 -5.40
N LYS A 272 -12.38 -4.54 -6.48
CA LYS A 272 -11.38 -4.16 -7.47
C LYS A 272 -11.37 -2.65 -7.61
N ALA A 273 -10.18 -2.06 -7.60
CA ALA A 273 -10.01 -0.63 -7.75
C ALA A 273 -9.00 -0.28 -8.85
N LYS A 274 -9.14 0.93 -9.38
CA LYS A 274 -8.28 1.55 -10.40
C LYS A 274 -8.24 3.06 -10.19
N SER A 275 -7.30 3.74 -10.83
CA SER A 275 -7.13 5.19 -10.69
C SER A 275 -6.75 5.89 -11.97
N ASP A 276 -7.08 7.17 -12.08
CA ASP A 276 -6.66 8.07 -13.15
C ASP A 276 -6.28 9.47 -12.61
N PHE A 277 -5.46 10.18 -13.37
CA PHE A 277 -5.05 11.57 -13.10
C PHE A 277 -5.40 12.48 -14.27
N PRO A 278 -6.54 13.20 -14.24
CA PRO A 278 -6.88 14.17 -15.27
C PRO A 278 -5.89 15.36 -15.29
N ARG A 279 -5.34 15.67 -16.47
CA ARG A 279 -4.51 16.86 -16.75
C ARG A 279 -5.28 17.99 -17.44
N GLY A 280 -6.58 17.99 -17.27
CA GLY A 280 -7.53 18.95 -17.81
C GLY A 280 -8.94 18.61 -17.38
N ASN A 281 -9.92 19.38 -17.83
CA ASN A 281 -11.32 19.13 -17.50
C ASN A 281 -11.81 17.87 -18.21
N VAL A 282 -12.39 16.95 -17.43
CA VAL A 282 -13.10 15.79 -17.99
C VAL A 282 -14.34 16.33 -18.72
N PRO A 283 -14.56 15.98 -20.00
CA PRO A 283 -15.68 16.48 -20.77
C PRO A 283 -17.02 15.93 -20.24
N VAL A 284 -18.11 16.64 -20.48
CA VAL A 284 -19.45 16.31 -19.98
C VAL A 284 -19.87 14.90 -20.44
N GLU A 285 -19.56 14.55 -21.68
CA GLU A 285 -19.83 13.22 -22.24
C GLU A 285 -19.16 12.12 -21.41
N GLY A 286 -17.95 12.37 -20.90
CA GLY A 286 -17.26 11.45 -20.00
C GLY A 286 -17.97 11.29 -18.65
N LEU A 287 -18.55 12.37 -18.13
CA LEU A 287 -19.34 12.34 -16.89
C LEU A 287 -20.67 11.60 -17.10
N GLU A 288 -21.33 11.80 -18.24
CA GLU A 288 -22.56 11.08 -18.62
C GLU A 288 -22.31 9.57 -18.70
N GLN A 289 -21.20 9.15 -19.34
CA GLN A 289 -20.80 7.73 -19.36
C GLN A 289 -20.60 7.17 -17.96
N LEU A 290 -19.99 7.94 -17.06
CA LEU A 290 -19.80 7.52 -15.67
C LEU A 290 -21.15 7.36 -14.95
N VAL A 291 -22.10 8.28 -15.15
CA VAL A 291 -23.47 8.19 -14.62
C VAL A 291 -24.17 6.93 -15.13
N ASP A 292 -24.03 6.62 -16.42
CA ASP A 292 -24.62 5.41 -17.01
C ASP A 292 -24.05 4.14 -16.39
N PHE A 293 -22.75 4.09 -16.08
CA PHE A 293 -22.18 2.95 -15.35
C PHE A 293 -22.75 2.79 -13.94
N HIS A 294 -23.00 3.87 -13.20
CA HIS A 294 -23.64 3.79 -11.89
C HIS A 294 -25.08 3.27 -11.95
N ARG A 295 -25.75 3.35 -13.10
CA ARG A 295 -27.11 2.84 -13.33
C ARG A 295 -27.16 1.37 -13.74
N GLN A 296 -26.02 0.71 -13.98
CA GLN A 296 -25.96 -0.69 -14.45
C GLN A 296 -26.13 -1.75 -13.34
N GLY A 297 -26.45 -1.35 -12.10
CA GLY A 297 -26.75 -2.28 -10.99
C GLY A 297 -25.52 -2.90 -10.31
N PHE A 298 -24.31 -2.40 -10.60
CA PHE A 298 -23.09 -2.76 -9.88
C PHE A 298 -22.84 -1.80 -8.72
N SER A 299 -22.19 -2.26 -7.65
CA SER A 299 -21.72 -1.40 -6.55
C SER A 299 -20.45 -0.66 -6.97
N LEU A 300 -20.62 0.33 -7.85
CA LEU A 300 -19.57 1.24 -8.29
C LEU A 300 -19.51 2.46 -7.35
N LEU A 301 -18.33 2.71 -6.81
CA LEU A 301 -17.97 3.94 -6.12
C LEU A 301 -16.90 4.67 -6.95
N THR A 302 -17.11 5.96 -7.19
CA THR A 302 -16.10 6.82 -7.79
C THR A 302 -15.76 7.98 -6.86
N ILE A 303 -14.48 8.14 -6.51
CA ILE A 303 -13.99 9.17 -5.59
C ILE A 303 -13.08 10.13 -6.35
N TRP A 304 -13.34 11.43 -6.26
CA TRP A 304 -12.57 12.47 -6.93
C TRP A 304 -11.86 13.30 -5.87
N ASN A 305 -10.53 13.20 -5.81
CA ASN A 305 -9.70 13.90 -4.83
C ASN A 305 -9.05 15.11 -5.52
N PRO A 306 -9.39 16.35 -5.16
CA PRO A 306 -8.83 17.53 -5.82
C PRO A 306 -7.35 17.71 -5.47
N PHE A 307 -6.56 18.12 -6.47
CA PHE A 307 -5.15 18.47 -6.31
C PHE A 307 -4.97 19.98 -6.52
N GLY A 308 -3.80 20.50 -6.15
CA GLY A 308 -3.52 21.93 -6.08
C GLY A 308 -2.74 22.26 -4.81
N GLY A 309 -2.80 23.52 -4.38
CA GLY A 309 -2.16 23.96 -3.12
C GLY A 309 -0.72 23.47 -2.96
N VAL A 310 -0.42 22.88 -1.81
CA VAL A 310 0.92 22.35 -1.47
C VAL A 310 1.35 21.21 -2.41
N MET A 311 0.40 20.41 -2.93
CA MET A 311 0.74 19.35 -3.88
C MET A 311 1.30 19.91 -5.19
N ALA A 312 0.80 21.06 -5.65
CA ALA A 312 1.27 21.72 -6.87
C ALA A 312 2.58 22.51 -6.69
N SER A 313 2.97 22.83 -5.45
CA SER A 313 4.24 23.51 -5.16
C SER A 313 5.46 22.57 -5.15
N ALA A 314 5.25 21.27 -4.95
CA ALA A 314 6.32 20.28 -5.02
C ALA A 314 6.69 19.93 -6.47
N GLY A 315 7.96 19.63 -6.72
CA GLY A 315 8.46 19.13 -7.99
C GLY A 315 8.07 17.67 -8.25
N GLU A 316 7.91 17.29 -9.53
CA GLU A 316 7.62 15.90 -9.92
C GLU A 316 8.74 14.94 -9.49
N GLU A 317 9.98 15.42 -9.33
CA GLU A 317 11.17 14.62 -8.99
C GLU A 317 11.60 14.70 -7.51
N ASP A 318 10.92 15.52 -6.70
CA ASP A 318 11.25 15.74 -5.28
C ASP A 318 11.11 14.44 -4.46
N THR A 319 10.13 13.61 -4.83
CA THR A 319 9.92 12.27 -4.29
C THR A 319 9.53 11.32 -5.42
N PRO A 320 9.51 10.00 -5.18
CA PRO A 320 9.06 9.03 -6.17
C PRO A 320 7.63 9.26 -6.69
N TYR A 321 6.77 9.95 -5.93
CA TYR A 321 5.41 10.27 -6.32
C TYR A 321 5.39 11.50 -7.25
N PRO A 322 5.08 11.33 -8.55
CA PRO A 322 5.30 12.38 -9.54
C PRO A 322 4.04 13.22 -9.83
N HIS A 323 2.86 12.79 -9.40
CA HIS A 323 1.58 13.42 -9.79
C HIS A 323 1.35 14.70 -8.97
N ARG A 324 1.96 15.81 -9.40
CA ARG A 324 1.90 17.10 -8.68
C ARG A 324 0.89 18.06 -9.29
N LYS A 325 1.20 18.57 -10.49
CA LYS A 325 0.40 19.57 -11.22
C LYS A 325 -0.68 18.89 -12.09
N VAL A 326 -1.64 18.27 -11.43
CA VAL A 326 -2.82 17.59 -12.00
C VAL A 326 -4.10 18.17 -11.39
N GLN A 327 -5.26 17.96 -12.02
CA GLN A 327 -6.55 18.44 -11.47
C GLN A 327 -6.95 17.69 -10.20
N GLY A 328 -6.61 16.42 -10.14
CA GLY A 328 -6.96 15.55 -9.03
C GLY A 328 -6.60 14.10 -9.32
N MET A 329 -7.03 13.22 -8.43
CA MET A 329 -7.00 11.79 -8.60
C MET A 329 -8.42 11.25 -8.58
N ILE A 330 -8.77 10.47 -9.60
CA ILE A 330 -10.03 9.72 -9.65
C ILE A 330 -9.73 8.30 -9.23
N GLN A 331 -10.49 7.79 -8.26
CA GLN A 331 -10.50 6.39 -7.87
C GLN A 331 -11.81 5.77 -8.32
N TYR A 332 -11.75 4.63 -8.98
CA TYR A 332 -12.89 3.79 -9.29
C TYR A 332 -12.80 2.52 -8.43
N VAL A 333 -13.89 2.15 -7.77
CA VAL A 333 -13.97 0.95 -6.93
C VAL A 333 -15.26 0.21 -7.26
N VAL A 334 -15.14 -1.05 -7.63
CA VAL A 334 -16.28 -1.96 -7.74
C VAL A 334 -16.17 -2.95 -6.59
N SER A 335 -17.24 -3.06 -5.79
CA SER A 335 -17.27 -3.94 -4.62
C SER A 335 -18.40 -4.96 -4.67
N TRP A 336 -18.24 -6.06 -3.92
CA TRP A 336 -19.25 -7.10 -3.81
C TRP A 336 -19.13 -7.84 -2.48
N SER A 337 -20.26 -8.43 -2.04
CA SER A 337 -20.35 -9.07 -0.73
C SER A 337 -19.93 -10.55 -0.74
N ASP A 338 -20.19 -11.27 -1.82
CA ASP A 338 -19.85 -12.70 -1.95
C ASP A 338 -18.44 -12.86 -2.53
N ALA A 339 -17.45 -12.89 -1.65
CA ALA A 339 -16.04 -13.05 -2.01
C ALA A 339 -15.66 -14.46 -2.47
N GLU A 340 -16.55 -15.46 -2.31
CA GLU A 340 -16.28 -16.86 -2.65
C GLU A 340 -16.77 -17.21 -4.06
N SER A 341 -17.78 -16.51 -4.57
CA SER A 341 -18.30 -16.70 -5.93
C SER A 341 -17.33 -16.18 -7.00
N LEU A 342 -16.65 -17.10 -7.68
CA LEU A 342 -15.81 -16.83 -8.85
C LEU A 342 -16.60 -16.18 -10.01
N GLU A 343 -17.88 -16.50 -10.15
CA GLU A 343 -18.75 -15.89 -11.17
C GLU A 343 -19.01 -14.41 -10.84
N THR A 344 -19.34 -14.11 -9.58
CA THR A 344 -19.53 -12.73 -9.10
C THR A 344 -18.25 -11.93 -9.26
N GLU A 345 -17.10 -12.49 -8.88
CA GLU A 345 -15.80 -11.85 -9.08
C GLU A 345 -15.55 -11.57 -10.57
N ALA A 346 -15.72 -12.56 -11.45
CA ALA A 346 -15.49 -12.39 -12.88
C ALA A 346 -16.34 -11.27 -13.50
N LYS A 347 -17.64 -11.21 -13.16
CA LYS A 347 -18.56 -10.15 -13.62
C LYS A 347 -18.12 -8.76 -13.16
N ASN A 348 -17.75 -8.62 -11.89
CA ASN A 348 -17.30 -7.34 -11.33
C ASN A 348 -15.94 -6.89 -11.91
N MET A 349 -15.02 -7.84 -12.12
CA MET A 349 -13.72 -7.58 -12.76
C MET A 349 -13.90 -7.12 -14.22
N GLU A 350 -14.77 -7.77 -14.98
CA GLU A 350 -15.10 -7.34 -16.34
C GLU A 350 -15.77 -5.96 -16.36
N PHE A 351 -16.74 -5.73 -15.48
CA PHE A 351 -17.39 -4.43 -15.34
C PHE A 351 -16.38 -3.32 -15.04
N MET A 352 -15.46 -3.52 -14.09
CA MET A 352 -14.39 -2.56 -13.81
C MET A 352 -13.50 -2.32 -15.03
N ARG A 353 -13.16 -3.35 -15.82
CA ARG A 353 -12.40 -3.17 -17.06
C ARG A 353 -13.16 -2.33 -18.08
N ARG A 354 -14.48 -2.49 -18.19
CA ARG A 354 -15.33 -1.65 -19.07
C ARG A 354 -15.38 -0.20 -18.60
N VAL A 355 -15.60 0.05 -17.30
CA VAL A 355 -15.57 1.40 -16.71
C VAL A 355 -14.23 2.06 -17.01
N TYR A 356 -13.11 1.41 -16.67
CA TYR A 356 -11.79 1.99 -16.86
C TYR A 356 -11.43 2.16 -18.34
N GLY A 357 -11.74 1.20 -19.20
CA GLY A 357 -11.53 1.30 -20.64
C GLY A 357 -12.30 2.46 -21.27
N THR A 358 -13.56 2.66 -20.87
CA THR A 358 -14.38 3.77 -21.34
C THR A 358 -13.89 5.11 -20.82
N MET A 359 -13.67 5.24 -19.50
CA MET A 359 -13.20 6.49 -18.91
C MET A 359 -11.84 6.92 -19.47
N GLY A 360 -10.96 5.98 -19.82
CA GLY A 360 -9.65 6.28 -20.40
C GLY A 360 -9.70 7.08 -21.70
N ARG A 361 -10.82 7.08 -22.42
CA ARG A 361 -11.03 7.89 -23.62
C ARG A 361 -11.38 9.35 -23.31
N TYR A 362 -11.88 9.61 -22.11
CA TYR A 362 -12.37 10.91 -21.67
C TYR A 362 -11.45 11.59 -20.65
N ILE A 363 -10.55 10.84 -19.99
CA ILE A 363 -9.57 11.44 -19.07
C ILE A 363 -8.49 12.17 -19.89
N PRO A 364 -8.38 13.51 -19.79
CA PRO A 364 -7.37 14.25 -20.53
C PRO A 364 -5.97 13.90 -20.05
N SER A 365 -5.13 13.38 -20.92
CA SER A 365 -3.78 12.92 -20.56
C SER A 365 -2.72 14.02 -20.63
N GLY A 366 -3.04 15.18 -21.22
CA GLY A 366 -2.05 16.24 -21.47
C GLY A 366 -0.87 15.78 -22.34
N GLY A 367 -1.09 14.80 -23.24
CA GLY A 367 -0.06 14.21 -24.09
C GLY A 367 0.81 13.14 -23.41
N ARG A 368 0.50 12.74 -22.16
CA ARG A 368 1.22 11.70 -21.43
C ARG A 368 0.56 10.33 -21.54
N ALA A 369 1.29 9.29 -21.15
CA ALA A 369 0.72 7.96 -20.94
C ALA A 369 -0.27 7.97 -19.76
N ARG A 370 -1.22 7.04 -19.76
CA ARG A 370 -2.23 6.92 -18.70
C ARG A 370 -1.57 6.62 -17.35
N GLU A 371 -1.75 7.54 -16.41
CA GLU A 371 -1.12 7.56 -15.08
C GLU A 371 -1.95 6.80 -14.04
N ALA A 372 -1.31 6.23 -13.02
CA ALA A 372 -1.95 5.46 -11.96
C ALA A 372 -1.27 5.72 -10.60
N TYR A 373 -1.96 5.46 -9.49
CA TYR A 373 -1.40 5.62 -8.15
C TYR A 373 -0.94 4.29 -7.57
N VAL A 374 0.34 4.20 -7.18
CA VAL A 374 0.94 2.94 -6.68
C VAL A 374 0.22 2.35 -5.45
N ASN A 375 -0.34 3.17 -4.58
CA ASN A 375 -1.09 2.67 -3.41
C ASN A 375 -2.46 2.10 -3.78
N TYR A 376 -2.96 2.39 -4.99
CA TYR A 376 -4.11 1.72 -5.59
C TYR A 376 -3.60 0.70 -6.61
N LYS A 377 -2.86 -0.29 -6.12
CA LYS A 377 -2.23 -1.32 -6.96
C LYS A 377 -3.24 -1.95 -7.92
N ASP A 378 -2.79 -2.14 -9.15
CA ASP A 378 -3.61 -2.64 -10.24
C ASP A 378 -2.77 -3.58 -11.10
N LEU A 379 -3.01 -4.88 -10.99
CA LEU A 379 -2.29 -5.86 -11.79
C LEU A 379 -2.70 -5.87 -13.27
N ASP A 380 -3.84 -5.26 -13.64
CA ASP A 380 -4.27 -5.21 -15.05
C ASP A 380 -3.46 -4.20 -15.89
N ILE A 381 -2.75 -3.23 -15.27
CA ILE A 381 -1.87 -2.31 -16.01
C ILE A 381 -0.50 -2.90 -16.34
N GLY A 382 -0.27 -4.16 -15.97
CA GLY A 382 0.95 -4.92 -16.21
C GLY A 382 1.50 -5.51 -14.93
N ARG A 383 2.04 -6.74 -15.03
CA ARG A 383 2.71 -7.45 -13.93
C ARG A 383 3.78 -8.37 -14.48
N SER A 384 4.67 -8.83 -13.61
CA SER A 384 5.58 -9.93 -13.91
C SER A 384 4.76 -11.21 -14.19
N SER A 385 5.04 -11.89 -15.31
CA SER A 385 4.29 -13.09 -15.74
C SER A 385 4.45 -14.26 -14.76
N THR A 386 3.44 -15.13 -14.70
CA THR A 386 3.38 -16.31 -13.84
C THR A 386 4.16 -17.51 -14.40
N ASN A 387 4.41 -17.58 -15.72
CA ASN A 387 4.82 -18.80 -16.43
C ASN A 387 6.20 -18.73 -17.10
N CYS A 388 7.25 -18.18 -16.46
CA CYS A 388 8.56 -18.08 -17.14
C CYS A 388 9.75 -17.97 -16.18
N ASP A 389 10.90 -18.42 -16.69
CA ASP A 389 12.21 -18.34 -16.02
C ASP A 389 12.76 -16.91 -15.97
N ASP A 390 13.63 -16.66 -14.98
CA ASP A 390 14.09 -15.37 -14.44
C ASP A 390 14.54 -14.28 -15.45
N SER A 391 14.80 -14.61 -16.72
CA SER A 391 15.40 -13.69 -17.69
C SER A 391 14.43 -13.02 -18.68
N ASN A 392 13.14 -13.40 -18.74
CA ASN A 392 12.35 -13.05 -19.95
C ASN A 392 10.86 -12.68 -19.77
N CYS A 393 10.39 -12.14 -18.63
CA CYS A 393 8.93 -12.07 -18.43
C CYS A 393 8.33 -11.02 -17.50
N SER A 394 9.10 -10.07 -16.99
CA SER A 394 8.50 -8.83 -16.49
C SER A 394 8.77 -7.76 -17.52
N CYS A 395 7.71 -7.09 -17.98
CA CYS A 395 7.87 -5.80 -18.61
C CYS A 395 7.52 -4.71 -17.59
N PRO A 396 8.47 -4.37 -16.69
CA PRO A 396 8.26 -3.35 -15.68
C PRO A 396 7.87 -1.99 -16.30
N TYR A 397 8.25 -1.75 -17.55
CA TYR A 397 7.88 -0.55 -18.31
C TYR A 397 6.39 -0.48 -18.71
N LEU A 398 5.61 -1.55 -18.59
CA LEU A 398 4.15 -1.48 -18.79
C LEU A 398 3.43 -0.72 -17.67
N TRP A 399 3.92 -0.88 -16.43
CA TRP A 399 3.27 -0.34 -15.23
C TRP A 399 4.11 0.73 -14.53
N GLY A 400 5.44 0.64 -14.57
CA GLY A 400 6.36 1.51 -13.84
C GLY A 400 6.20 2.99 -14.20
N PRO A 401 6.31 3.37 -15.48
CA PRO A 401 6.06 4.74 -15.92
C PRO A 401 4.64 5.24 -15.62
N LYS A 402 3.64 4.36 -15.49
CA LYS A 402 2.27 4.77 -15.10
C LYS A 402 2.23 5.24 -13.65
N TYR A 403 2.98 4.57 -12.75
CA TYR A 403 3.06 4.93 -11.33
C TYR A 403 4.06 6.04 -11.01
N TYR A 404 5.17 6.11 -11.74
CA TYR A 404 6.33 6.92 -11.33
C TYR A 404 6.78 7.91 -12.40
N LEU A 405 6.17 7.93 -13.59
CA LEU A 405 6.61 8.76 -14.72
C LEU A 405 8.12 8.61 -14.96
N SER A 406 8.84 9.73 -15.14
CA SER A 406 10.29 9.77 -15.33
C SER A 406 11.09 9.31 -14.10
N ASN A 407 10.50 9.27 -12.90
CA ASN A 407 11.19 8.82 -11.69
C ASN A 407 11.48 7.31 -11.71
N PHE A 408 10.84 6.55 -12.60
CA PHE A 408 11.00 5.09 -12.65
C PHE A 408 12.45 4.67 -12.86
N ASP A 409 13.18 5.31 -13.77
CA ASP A 409 14.58 4.96 -14.05
C ASP A 409 15.49 5.24 -12.86
N ARG A 410 15.21 6.31 -12.09
CA ARG A 410 15.93 6.61 -10.85
C ARG A 410 15.68 5.52 -9.80
N LEU A 411 14.44 5.03 -9.69
CA LEU A 411 14.09 3.95 -8.78
C LEU A 411 14.80 2.65 -9.12
N ILE A 412 14.94 2.31 -10.41
CA ILE A 412 15.69 1.12 -10.87
C ILE A 412 17.15 1.21 -10.43
N ARG A 413 17.81 2.38 -10.60
CA ARG A 413 19.19 2.58 -10.17
C ARG A 413 19.35 2.39 -8.66
N VAL A 414 18.48 3.02 -7.87
CA VAL A 414 18.49 2.86 -6.41
C VAL A 414 18.26 1.39 -6.02
N LYS A 415 17.29 0.71 -6.64
CA LYS A 415 17.01 -0.70 -6.40
C LYS A 415 18.23 -1.60 -6.66
N ALA A 416 18.95 -1.34 -7.76
CA ALA A 416 20.16 -2.08 -8.10
C ALA A 416 21.29 -1.90 -7.07
N GLU A 417 21.38 -0.72 -6.44
CA GLU A 417 22.38 -0.42 -5.42
C GLU A 417 22.03 -1.06 -4.06
N VAL A 418 20.76 -0.96 -3.62
CA VAL A 418 20.36 -1.36 -2.26
C VAL A 418 19.91 -2.81 -2.14
N ASP A 419 19.46 -3.43 -3.22
CA ASP A 419 19.07 -4.84 -3.28
C ASP A 419 19.49 -5.48 -4.61
N PRO A 420 20.80 -5.60 -4.88
CA PRO A 420 21.33 -6.10 -6.15
C PRO A 420 20.88 -7.53 -6.48
N CYS A 421 20.52 -8.32 -5.46
CA CYS A 421 20.05 -9.69 -5.63
C CYS A 421 18.53 -9.79 -5.83
N ASN A 422 17.83 -8.66 -5.87
CA ASN A 422 16.40 -8.55 -6.04
C ASN A 422 15.61 -9.43 -5.04
N PHE A 423 16.07 -9.50 -3.79
CA PHE A 423 15.44 -10.29 -2.74
C PHE A 423 14.03 -9.77 -2.41
N PHE A 424 13.87 -8.45 -2.32
CA PHE A 424 12.58 -7.80 -2.11
C PHE A 424 11.86 -7.62 -3.44
N ARG A 425 11.06 -8.61 -3.79
CA ARG A 425 10.34 -8.65 -5.06
C ARG A 425 8.90 -9.11 -4.89
N PHE A 426 8.05 -8.61 -5.77
CA PHE A 426 6.66 -9.00 -5.94
C PHE A 426 6.25 -8.68 -7.38
N GLU A 427 4.99 -8.91 -7.72
CA GLU A 427 4.45 -8.87 -9.09
C GLU A 427 4.73 -7.54 -9.82
N GLN A 428 4.81 -6.43 -9.08
CA GLN A 428 5.09 -5.07 -9.55
C GLN A 428 6.21 -4.39 -8.72
N SER A 429 7.20 -5.16 -8.23
CA SER A 429 8.38 -4.56 -7.59
C SER A 429 9.29 -3.88 -8.61
N ILE A 430 9.93 -2.77 -8.22
CA ILE A 430 10.98 -2.13 -9.02
C ILE A 430 12.07 -3.17 -9.36
N PRO A 431 12.49 -3.30 -10.64
CA PRO A 431 13.53 -4.25 -11.04
C PRO A 431 14.93 -3.73 -10.70
N VAL A 432 15.92 -4.63 -10.68
CA VAL A 432 17.35 -4.31 -10.46
C VAL A 432 18.12 -3.97 -11.74
N SER A 433 17.52 -4.18 -12.91
CA SER A 433 18.15 -3.84 -14.19
C SER A 433 17.11 -3.43 -15.22
N MET A 434 17.55 -2.66 -16.20
CA MET A 434 16.73 -2.32 -17.36
C MET A 434 16.74 -3.52 -18.33
N SER A 435 15.60 -4.20 -18.49
CA SER A 435 15.33 -4.84 -19.76
C SER A 435 15.05 -3.73 -20.78
N SER A 436 15.61 -3.80 -21.98
CA SER A 436 15.33 -2.74 -22.97
C SER A 436 13.84 -2.69 -23.27
N GLU A 437 13.25 -1.50 -23.45
CA GLU A 437 11.85 -1.31 -23.85
C GLU A 437 11.51 -2.14 -25.11
N ARG A 438 12.48 -2.32 -26.02
CA ARG A 438 12.38 -3.21 -27.20
C ARG A 438 12.33 -4.70 -26.85
N GLN A 439 13.00 -5.18 -25.81
CA GLN A 439 12.86 -6.57 -25.35
C GLN A 439 11.49 -6.78 -24.69
N CYS A 440 11.04 -5.77 -23.95
CA CYS A 440 9.73 -5.67 -23.33
C CYS A 440 8.56 -5.78 -24.34
N LEU A 441 8.59 -4.97 -25.40
CA LEU A 441 7.54 -4.92 -26.44
C LEU A 441 7.53 -6.14 -27.36
N LYS A 442 8.60 -6.94 -27.39
CA LYS A 442 8.66 -8.22 -28.14
C LYS A 442 8.00 -9.39 -27.40
N LEU A 443 7.62 -9.19 -26.14
CA LEU A 443 7.01 -10.21 -25.25
C LEU A 443 5.49 -10.04 -25.13
N ILE A 444 4.91 -9.07 -25.84
CA ILE A 444 3.48 -8.74 -25.95
C ILE A 444 3.10 -8.95 -27.41
#